data_AF-A0A7K1EB00-F1
#
_entry.id   AF-A0A7K1EB00-F1
#
_cell.length_a   1.000
_cell.length_b   1.000
_cell.length_c   1.000
_cell.angle_alpha   90.00
_cell.angle_beta   90.00
_cell.angle_gamma   90.00
#
_symmetry.space_group_name_H-M   'P 1'
#
loop_
_entity.id
_entity.type
_entity.pdbx_description
1 polymer ?
#
loop_
_entity_poly.entity_id
_entity_poly.type
_entity_poly.pdbx_seq_one_letter_code
_entity_poly.pdbx_strand_id
1 'polypeptide(L)'
;KAGTPRAGRIINTTSGAGLGGNFGQTNYATAKAAIAGLTLTLAQELAAIGTTVNCIGPAGLTRITATMPGAGEAFEPDDIADDDFHPMDPGNSSPLVAWLASDQAAYVNGQVIRALYDKIIWMQGWRERITIDNNNQKWDATKLGGRFASEVFQVAPTGINFLQA
;
A
#
# COMPACT_ATOMS: atom_id res chain seq x y z
N LYS A 1 8.92 -25.36 -30.19
CA LYS A 1 9.38 -23.99 -30.52
C LYS A 1 9.29 -23.18 -29.23
N ALA A 2 10.43 -22.79 -28.64
CA ALA A 2 10.44 -21.93 -27.47
C ALA A 2 9.84 -20.58 -27.90
N GLY A 3 8.60 -20.31 -27.48
CA GLY A 3 7.90 -19.07 -27.80
C GLY A 3 8.64 -17.90 -27.16
N THR A 4 8.59 -16.75 -27.83
CA THR A 4 9.03 -15.47 -27.28
C THR A 4 8.55 -15.34 -25.83
N PRO A 5 9.41 -15.01 -24.84
CA PRO A 5 8.99 -14.84 -23.47
C PRO A 5 7.82 -13.85 -23.43
N ARG A 6 6.64 -14.29 -22.97
CA ARG A 6 5.49 -13.41 -22.83
C ARG A 6 5.66 -12.63 -21.53
N ALA A 7 5.66 -11.30 -21.65
CA ALA A 7 5.56 -10.41 -20.50
C ALA A 7 4.32 -10.76 -19.67
N GLY A 8 4.52 -11.07 -18.38
CA GLY A 8 3.43 -11.40 -17.46
C GLY A 8 2.88 -10.16 -16.74
N ARG A 9 1.78 -10.36 -16.03
CA ARG A 9 1.20 -9.40 -15.08
C ARG A 9 0.90 -10.13 -13.78
N ILE A 10 1.44 -9.65 -12.67
CA ILE A 10 1.14 -10.18 -11.34
C ILE A 10 0.44 -9.07 -10.56
N ILE A 11 -0.78 -9.35 -10.10
CA ILE A 11 -1.58 -8.44 -9.27
C ILE A 11 -1.81 -9.14 -7.93
N ASN A 12 -1.03 -8.73 -6.93
CA ASN A 12 -1.13 -9.22 -5.57
C ASN A 12 -2.22 -8.47 -4.79
N THR A 13 -2.71 -9.04 -3.69
CA THR A 13 -3.75 -8.41 -2.85
C THR A 13 -3.26 -8.14 -1.43
N THR A 14 -2.99 -6.87 -1.13
CA THR A 14 -2.76 -6.35 0.24
C THR A 14 -4.10 -5.96 0.89
N SER A 15 -4.06 -5.16 1.94
CA SER A 15 -5.22 -4.63 2.65
C SER A 15 -4.87 -3.34 3.38
N GLY A 16 -5.87 -2.50 3.68
CA GLY A 16 -5.68 -1.39 4.61
C GLY A 16 -5.04 -1.84 5.94
N ALA A 17 -5.38 -3.04 6.42
CA ALA A 17 -4.77 -3.62 7.61
C ALA A 17 -3.26 -3.86 7.46
N GLY A 18 -2.79 -4.26 6.27
CA GLY A 18 -1.36 -4.45 6.02
C GLY A 18 -0.59 -3.13 5.82
N LEU A 19 -1.29 -2.07 5.40
CA LEU A 19 -0.67 -0.78 5.08
C LEU A 19 -0.66 0.20 6.27
N GLY A 20 -1.67 0.15 7.13
CA GLY A 20 -1.81 1.04 8.30
C GLY A 20 -1.96 0.32 9.64
N GLY A 21 -1.96 -1.01 9.66
CA GLY A 21 -2.34 -1.80 10.83
C GLY A 21 -3.85 -1.93 10.99
N ASN A 22 -4.28 -2.96 11.73
CA ASN A 22 -5.66 -3.07 12.22
C ASN A 22 -5.68 -3.83 13.54
N PHE A 23 -6.38 -3.29 14.54
CA PHE A 23 -6.46 -3.90 15.86
C PHE A 23 -7.10 -5.29 15.79
N GLY A 24 -6.57 -6.25 16.55
CA GLY A 24 -7.06 -7.63 16.55
C GLY A 24 -6.70 -8.47 15.32
N GLN A 25 -5.95 -7.90 14.36
CA GLN A 25 -5.59 -8.57 13.10
C GLN A 25 -4.07 -8.72 12.91
N THR A 26 -3.29 -8.93 13.97
CA THR A 26 -1.82 -8.98 13.88
C THR A 26 -1.32 -9.94 12.79
N ASN A 27 -1.83 -11.17 12.75
CA ASN A 27 -1.46 -12.16 11.75
C ASN A 27 -1.83 -11.72 10.32
N TYR A 28 -3.05 -11.24 10.12
CA TYR A 28 -3.55 -10.79 8.82
C TYR A 28 -2.83 -9.53 8.33
N ALA A 29 -2.66 -8.53 9.19
CA ALA A 29 -1.92 -7.31 8.91
C ALA A 29 -0.47 -7.61 8.52
N THR A 30 0.24 -8.46 9.28
CA THR A 30 1.60 -8.89 8.93
C THR A 30 1.66 -9.59 7.58
N ALA A 31 0.76 -10.54 7.31
CA ALA A 31 0.71 -11.25 6.03
C ALA A 31 0.46 -10.28 4.86
N LYS A 32 -0.49 -9.34 5.00
CA LYS A 32 -0.82 -8.37 3.96
C LYS A 32 0.28 -7.31 3.76
N ALA A 33 1.02 -6.95 4.81
CA ALA A 33 2.21 -6.12 4.70
C ALA A 33 3.34 -6.86 3.95
N ALA A 34 3.55 -8.15 4.25
CA ALA A 34 4.56 -8.97 3.58
C ALA A 34 4.29 -9.09 2.07
N ILE A 35 3.03 -9.19 1.65
CA ILE A 35 2.64 -9.19 0.23
C ILE A 35 3.04 -7.89 -0.49
N ALA A 36 2.94 -6.74 0.19
CA ALA A 36 3.40 -5.48 -0.37
C ALA A 36 4.93 -5.49 -0.56
N GLY A 37 5.69 -5.98 0.43
CA GLY A 37 7.14 -6.17 0.31
C GLY A 37 7.53 -7.13 -0.82
N LEU A 38 6.86 -8.29 -0.90
CA LEU A 38 7.04 -9.27 -1.98
C LEU A 38 6.83 -8.64 -3.36
N THR A 39 5.82 -7.79 -3.49
CA THR A 39 5.52 -7.08 -4.74
C THR A 39 6.69 -6.21 -5.18
N LEU A 40 7.29 -5.45 -4.26
CA LEU A 40 8.42 -4.57 -4.56
C LEU A 40 9.66 -5.35 -5.02
N THR A 41 9.92 -6.52 -4.42
CA THR A 41 11.04 -7.38 -4.80
C THR A 41 10.81 -8.03 -6.16
N LEU A 42 9.66 -8.69 -6.36
CA LEU A 42 9.35 -9.36 -7.63
C LEU A 42 9.25 -8.38 -8.80
N ALA A 43 8.78 -7.16 -8.57
CA ALA A 43 8.78 -6.11 -9.58
C ALA A 43 10.17 -5.83 -10.15
N GLN A 44 11.22 -5.89 -9.31
CA GLN A 44 12.61 -5.69 -9.75
C GLN A 44 13.16 -6.94 -10.43
N GLU A 45 12.94 -8.11 -9.84
CA GLU A 45 13.47 -9.39 -10.36
C GLU A 45 12.89 -9.74 -11.73
N LEU A 46 11.62 -9.42 -11.97
CA LEU A 46 10.91 -9.80 -13.19
C LEU A 46 10.86 -8.68 -14.25
N ALA A 47 11.38 -7.48 -13.94
CA ALA A 47 11.42 -6.37 -14.88
C ALA A 47 12.22 -6.71 -16.15
N ALA A 48 13.32 -7.46 -16.02
CA ALA A 48 14.20 -7.82 -17.13
C ALA A 48 13.50 -8.69 -18.20
N ILE A 49 12.42 -9.39 -17.83
CA ILE A 49 11.61 -10.20 -18.75
C ILE A 49 10.30 -9.49 -19.13
N GLY A 50 10.18 -8.19 -18.85
CA GLY A 50 9.01 -7.37 -19.19
C GLY A 50 7.76 -7.64 -18.34
N THR A 51 7.87 -8.42 -17.27
CA THR A 51 6.75 -8.72 -16.38
C THR A 51 6.59 -7.59 -15.36
N THR A 52 5.35 -7.13 -15.16
CA THR A 52 5.03 -6.17 -14.11
C THR A 52 4.38 -6.84 -12.91
N VAL A 53 4.69 -6.34 -11.72
CA VAL A 53 4.16 -6.83 -10.45
C VAL A 53 3.64 -5.64 -9.66
N ASN A 54 2.34 -5.64 -9.38
CA ASN A 54 1.66 -4.60 -8.60
C ASN A 54 0.82 -5.22 -7.50
N CYS A 55 0.44 -4.41 -6.52
CA CYS A 55 -0.35 -4.84 -5.38
C CYS A 55 -1.57 -3.94 -5.22
N ILE A 56 -2.74 -4.54 -5.01
CA ILE A 56 -3.97 -3.82 -4.74
C ILE A 56 -4.48 -4.02 -3.32
N GLY A 57 -5.02 -2.97 -2.71
CA GLY A 57 -5.74 -3.02 -1.44
C GLY A 57 -7.23 -2.72 -1.63
N PRO A 58 -8.06 -3.74 -1.92
CA PRO A 58 -9.49 -3.56 -2.17
C PRO A 58 -10.29 -3.38 -0.87
N ALA A 59 -11.53 -2.90 -1.01
CA ALA A 59 -12.59 -3.03 -0.02
C ALA A 59 -13.89 -3.43 -0.72
N GLY A 60 -14.75 -4.13 0.02
CA GLY A 60 -16.07 -4.53 -0.43
C GLY A 60 -16.80 -5.27 0.69
N LEU A 61 -18.13 -5.19 0.70
CA LEU A 61 -18.97 -6.03 1.52
C LEU A 61 -19.16 -7.34 0.77
N THR A 62 -18.76 -8.43 1.42
CA THR A 62 -18.82 -9.81 0.94
C THR A 62 -19.29 -10.65 2.10
N ARG A 63 -19.64 -11.92 1.85
CA ARG A 63 -19.94 -12.86 2.94
C ARG A 63 -18.82 -12.97 3.98
N ILE A 64 -17.56 -12.73 3.60
CA ILE A 64 -16.41 -12.72 4.51
C ILE A 64 -16.35 -11.44 5.34
N THR A 65 -16.58 -10.28 4.74
CA THR A 65 -16.45 -8.99 5.45
C THR A 65 -17.70 -8.64 6.26
N ALA A 66 -18.87 -9.19 5.92
CA ALA A 66 -20.09 -9.03 6.71
C ALA A 66 -20.03 -9.72 8.08
N THR A 67 -19.11 -10.68 8.31
CA THR A 67 -18.90 -11.25 9.65
C THR A 67 -18.05 -10.37 10.56
N MET A 68 -17.52 -9.24 10.06
CA MET A 68 -16.69 -8.34 10.85
C MET A 68 -17.55 -7.45 11.77
N PRO A 69 -17.08 -7.12 12.98
CA PRO A 69 -17.79 -6.18 13.85
C PRO A 69 -18.02 -4.83 13.18
N GLY A 70 -19.27 -4.37 13.18
CA GLY A 70 -19.65 -3.08 12.59
C GLY A 70 -19.71 -3.07 11.05
N ALA A 71 -19.59 -4.23 10.40
CA ALA A 71 -19.87 -4.34 8.97
C ALA A 71 -21.38 -4.25 8.69
N GLY A 72 -21.73 -3.75 7.51
CA GLY A 72 -23.10 -3.84 6.99
C GLY A 72 -23.46 -5.27 6.58
N GLU A 73 -24.74 -5.48 6.23
CA GLU A 73 -25.20 -6.76 5.70
C GLU A 73 -24.53 -7.05 4.34
N ALA A 74 -24.19 -8.32 4.11
CA ALA A 74 -23.77 -8.75 2.78
C ALA A 74 -24.97 -8.65 1.82
N PHE A 75 -24.70 -8.26 0.59
CA PHE A 75 -25.62 -8.32 -0.53
C PHE A 75 -24.95 -9.10 -1.66
N GLU A 76 -25.72 -9.65 -2.58
CA GLU A 76 -25.17 -10.25 -3.79
C GLU A 76 -24.95 -9.12 -4.82
N PRO A 77 -23.76 -9.00 -5.43
CA PRO A 77 -23.49 -7.95 -6.40
C PRO A 77 -24.49 -7.91 -7.57
N ASP A 78 -25.02 -9.08 -7.96
CA ASP A 78 -26.02 -9.22 -9.02
C ASP A 78 -27.39 -8.58 -8.67
N ASP A 79 -27.62 -8.21 -7.40
CA ASP A 79 -28.82 -7.48 -6.97
C ASP A 79 -28.70 -5.96 -7.21
N ILE A 80 -27.50 -5.45 -7.54
CA ILE A 80 -27.28 -4.06 -7.92
C ILE A 80 -27.52 -3.95 -9.43
N ALA A 81 -28.36 -3.01 -9.85
CA ALA A 81 -28.54 -2.75 -11.28
C ALA A 81 -27.23 -2.28 -11.92
N ASP A 82 -26.97 -2.66 -13.18
CA ASP A 82 -25.70 -2.36 -13.88
C ASP A 82 -25.30 -0.87 -13.87
N ASP A 83 -26.29 0.04 -13.85
CA ASP A 83 -26.08 1.49 -13.85
C ASP A 83 -26.04 2.10 -12.44
N ASP A 84 -26.32 1.31 -11.40
CA ASP A 84 -26.32 1.76 -10.00
C ASP A 84 -24.94 1.57 -9.36
N PHE A 85 -24.53 2.56 -8.57
CA PHE A 85 -23.30 2.50 -7.81
C PHE A 85 -23.56 2.20 -6.34
N HIS A 86 -23.00 1.10 -5.85
CA HIS A 86 -22.91 0.84 -4.42
C HIS A 86 -21.45 1.00 -3.94
N PRO A 87 -21.15 1.87 -2.97
CA PRO A 87 -19.78 2.14 -2.53
C PRO A 87 -19.02 0.89 -2.06
N MET A 88 -19.73 -0.08 -1.49
CA MET A 88 -19.12 -1.32 -0.98
C MET A 88 -19.31 -2.52 -1.90
N ASP A 89 -19.70 -2.31 -3.17
CA ASP A 89 -19.64 -3.37 -4.17
C ASP A 89 -18.19 -3.86 -4.35
N PRO A 90 -17.89 -5.16 -4.12
CA PRO A 90 -16.57 -5.72 -4.43
C PRO A 90 -16.16 -5.52 -5.90
N GLY A 91 -17.13 -5.41 -6.81
CA GLY A 91 -16.97 -5.12 -8.23
C GLY A 91 -16.22 -3.82 -8.50
N ASN A 92 -16.30 -2.82 -7.62
CA ASN A 92 -15.60 -1.54 -7.77
C ASN A 92 -14.07 -1.68 -7.90
N SER A 93 -13.49 -2.75 -7.36
CA SER A 93 -12.04 -3.01 -7.44
C SER A 93 -11.60 -3.75 -8.70
N SER A 94 -12.51 -4.46 -9.34
CA SER A 94 -12.25 -5.32 -10.50
C SER A 94 -11.74 -4.57 -11.74
N PRO A 95 -12.28 -3.40 -12.12
CA PRO A 95 -11.76 -2.63 -13.26
C PRO A 95 -10.28 -2.28 -13.13
N LEU A 96 -9.79 -1.95 -11.93
CA LEU A 96 -8.36 -1.69 -11.71
C LEU A 96 -7.52 -2.95 -11.95
N VAL A 97 -7.98 -4.11 -11.46
CA VAL A 97 -7.30 -5.40 -11.68
C VAL A 97 -7.24 -5.72 -13.17
N ALA A 98 -8.38 -5.60 -13.87
CA ALA A 98 -8.46 -5.86 -15.30
C ALA A 98 -7.54 -4.92 -16.11
N TRP A 99 -7.51 -3.63 -15.75
CA TRP A 99 -6.62 -2.67 -16.40
C TRP A 99 -5.14 -2.95 -16.12
N LEU A 100 -4.76 -3.27 -14.88
CA LEU A 100 -3.38 -3.68 -14.53
C LEU A 100 -2.95 -4.97 -15.23
N ALA A 101 -3.89 -5.86 -15.55
CA ALA A 101 -3.64 -7.07 -16.32
C ALA A 101 -3.51 -6.83 -17.84
N SER A 102 -3.80 -5.62 -18.32
CA SER A 102 -3.77 -5.28 -19.74
C SER A 102 -2.38 -4.87 -20.24
N ASP A 103 -2.24 -4.78 -21.57
CA ASP A 103 -1.05 -4.23 -22.22
C ASP A 103 -0.89 -2.72 -21.98
N GLN A 104 -1.99 -1.99 -21.75
CA GLN A 104 -1.94 -0.55 -21.50
C GLN A 104 -1.21 -0.23 -20.19
N ALA A 105 -1.24 -1.13 -19.22
CA ALA A 105 -0.57 -0.97 -17.93
C ALA A 105 0.89 -1.49 -17.92
N ALA A 106 1.49 -1.77 -19.08
CA ALA A 106 2.86 -2.32 -19.17
C ALA A 106 3.94 -1.43 -18.51
N TYR A 107 3.66 -0.14 -18.31
CA TYR A 107 4.56 0.81 -17.65
C TYR A 107 4.38 0.89 -16.13
N VAL A 108 3.36 0.24 -15.57
CA VAL A 108 3.05 0.27 -14.14
C VAL A 108 3.69 -0.94 -13.47
N ASN A 109 4.73 -0.73 -12.67
CA ASN A 109 5.45 -1.82 -12.01
C ASN A 109 5.86 -1.42 -10.58
N GLY A 110 5.78 -2.35 -9.63
CA GLY A 110 6.18 -2.13 -8.24
C GLY A 110 5.26 -1.20 -7.46
N GLN A 111 4.01 -1.03 -7.88
CA GLN A 111 3.09 -0.09 -7.27
C GLN A 111 2.15 -0.75 -6.26
N VAL A 112 1.79 -0.02 -5.21
CA VAL A 112 0.74 -0.38 -4.26
C VAL A 112 -0.41 0.61 -4.41
N ILE A 113 -1.60 0.12 -4.73
CA ILE A 113 -2.76 0.94 -5.09
C ILE A 113 -3.98 0.46 -4.31
N ARG A 114 -4.78 1.36 -3.73
CA ARG A 114 -6.06 1.00 -3.13
C ARG A 114 -7.20 1.34 -4.07
N ALA A 115 -8.19 0.46 -4.14
CA ALA A 115 -9.46 0.70 -4.82
C ALA A 115 -10.57 0.60 -3.76
N LEU A 116 -11.17 1.73 -3.42
CA LEU A 116 -12.18 1.84 -2.36
C LEU A 116 -13.29 2.74 -2.84
N TYR A 117 -14.54 2.29 -2.74
CA TYR A 117 -15.68 3.09 -3.18
C TYR A 117 -15.47 3.54 -4.64
N ASP A 118 -15.52 4.84 -4.90
CA ASP A 118 -15.28 5.53 -6.17
C ASP A 118 -13.81 5.92 -6.39
N LYS A 119 -12.88 5.50 -5.53
CA LYS A 119 -11.51 6.05 -5.45
C LYS A 119 -10.44 5.04 -5.79
N ILE A 120 -9.50 5.49 -6.63
CA ILE A 120 -8.19 4.86 -6.83
C ILE A 120 -7.14 5.70 -6.10
N ILE A 121 -6.45 5.09 -5.13
CA ILE A 121 -5.48 5.77 -4.27
C ILE A 121 -4.12 5.12 -4.45
N TRP A 122 -3.18 5.85 -5.06
CA TRP A 122 -1.80 5.39 -5.15
C TRP A 122 -1.11 5.56 -3.78
N MET A 123 -0.56 4.47 -3.26
CA MET A 123 0.10 4.46 -1.96
C MET A 123 1.56 4.84 -2.11
N GLN A 124 2.00 5.79 -1.31
CA GLN A 124 3.41 6.06 -1.13
C GLN A 124 4.04 5.02 -0.20
N GLY A 125 5.09 4.35 -0.67
CA GLY A 125 5.87 3.42 0.14
C GLY A 125 6.73 4.11 1.20
N TRP A 126 7.44 3.31 1.99
CA TRP A 126 8.42 3.81 2.96
C TRP A 126 9.49 4.62 2.23
N ARG A 127 9.73 5.83 2.73
CA ARG A 127 10.80 6.72 2.26
C ARG A 127 11.48 7.37 3.44
N GLU A 128 12.76 7.70 3.27
CA GLU A 128 13.47 8.57 4.19
C GLU A 128 12.74 9.91 4.29
N ARG A 129 12.38 10.31 5.52
CA ARG A 129 11.63 11.55 5.77
C ARG A 129 12.51 12.62 6.41
N ILE A 130 13.21 12.26 7.46
CA ILE A 130 14.14 13.11 8.18
C ILE A 130 15.39 12.28 8.44
N THR A 131 16.55 12.88 8.15
CA THR A 131 17.85 12.27 8.38
C THR A 131 18.63 13.17 9.33
N ILE A 132 19.07 12.61 10.45
CA ILE A 132 20.04 13.24 11.35
C ILE A 132 21.35 12.47 11.24
N ASP A 133 22.47 13.18 11.21
CA ASP A 133 23.79 12.60 11.22
C ASP A 133 24.53 12.91 12.52
N ASN A 134 25.59 12.13 12.74
CA ASN A 134 26.52 12.32 13.85
C ASN A 134 27.94 12.54 13.31
N ASN A 135 28.07 13.22 12.16
CA ASN A 135 29.35 13.62 11.57
C ASN A 135 30.40 12.49 11.51
N ASN A 136 30.02 11.33 10.96
CA ASN A 136 30.87 10.13 10.87
C ASN A 136 31.36 9.56 12.22
N GLN A 137 30.66 9.85 13.32
CA GLN A 137 30.92 9.28 14.64
C GLN A 137 29.81 8.31 15.06
N LYS A 138 30.13 7.34 15.91
CA LYS A 138 29.14 6.44 16.50
C LYS A 138 28.19 7.20 17.43
N TRP A 139 26.89 6.92 17.33
CA TRP A 139 25.89 7.51 18.22
C TRP A 139 26.08 7.08 19.68
N ASP A 140 25.87 8.03 20.58
CA ASP A 140 25.67 7.79 22.01
C ASP A 140 24.16 7.80 22.29
N ALA A 141 23.64 6.69 22.84
CA ALA A 141 22.22 6.53 23.13
C ALA A 141 21.68 7.63 24.06
N THR A 142 22.51 8.17 24.95
CA THR A 142 22.11 9.25 25.87
C THR A 142 21.87 10.58 25.17
N LYS A 143 22.40 10.76 23.96
CA LYS A 143 22.26 12.00 23.17
C LYS A 143 21.09 11.95 22.17
N LEU A 144 20.56 10.77 21.88
CA LEU A 144 19.48 10.61 20.90
C LEU A 144 18.19 11.32 21.32
N GLY A 145 17.85 11.30 22.61
CA GLY A 145 16.60 11.89 23.10
C GLY A 145 16.45 13.37 22.71
N GLY A 146 17.49 14.17 22.89
CA GLY A 146 17.49 15.58 22.50
C GLY A 146 17.30 15.78 21.00
N ARG A 147 18.11 15.09 20.18
CA ARG A 147 18.05 15.16 18.70
C ARG A 147 16.67 14.74 18.18
N PHE A 148 16.11 13.66 18.72
CA PHE A 148 14.79 13.19 18.31
C PHE A 148 13.69 14.18 18.69
N ALA A 149 13.77 14.80 19.87
CA ALA A 149 12.78 15.76 20.30
C ALA A 149 12.80 17.06 19.48
N SER A 150 13.99 17.57 19.10
CA SER A 150 14.14 18.86 18.40
C SER A 150 14.16 18.76 16.87
N GLU A 151 14.79 17.73 16.30
CA GLU A 151 15.04 17.64 14.84
C GLU A 151 14.12 16.63 14.15
N VAL A 152 13.82 15.50 14.79
CA VAL A 152 13.04 14.41 14.16
C VAL A 152 11.55 14.58 14.38
N PHE A 153 11.10 14.67 15.63
CA PHE A 153 9.68 14.76 15.97
C PHE A 153 9.22 16.19 16.25
N GLN A 154 10.14 17.13 16.48
CA GLN A 154 9.85 18.54 16.74
C GLN A 154 8.81 18.74 17.87
N VAL A 155 8.86 17.87 18.88
CA VAL A 155 7.95 17.88 20.04
C VAL A 155 8.47 18.76 21.18
N ALA A 156 9.77 19.09 21.18
CA ALA A 156 10.35 20.04 22.12
C ALA A 156 10.38 21.45 21.50
N PRO A 157 10.05 22.51 22.27
CA PRO A 157 10.22 23.87 21.81
C PRO A 157 11.69 24.11 21.48
N THR A 158 11.99 24.59 20.27
CA THR A 158 13.35 24.92 19.85
C THR A 158 13.88 26.22 20.50
N GLY A 159 13.07 26.89 21.32
CA GLY A 159 13.30 28.28 21.73
C GLY A 159 13.19 29.25 20.55
N ILE A 160 13.36 30.56 20.81
CA ILE A 160 13.54 31.55 19.74
C ILE A 160 14.96 31.38 19.20
N ASN A 161 15.09 30.74 18.04
CA ASN A 161 16.37 30.58 17.37
C ASN A 161 16.59 31.77 16.42
N PHE A 162 17.29 32.81 16.87
CA PHE A 162 17.60 34.02 16.09
C PHE A 162 18.62 33.80 14.95
N LEU A 163 18.90 32.55 14.56
CA LEU A 163 19.95 32.18 13.60
C LEU A 163 19.44 31.39 12.38
N GLN A 164 18.22 31.66 11.94
CA GLN A 164 17.83 31.36 10.55
C GLN A 164 17.36 32.65 9.88
N ALA A 165 18.31 33.34 9.26
CA ALA A 165 18.13 34.26 8.14
C ALA A 165 18.94 33.69 6.95
#